data_AF-A0A1I1PCH6-F1
#
_entry.id   AF-A0A1I1PCH6-F1
#
_cell.length_a   1.000
_cell.length_b   1.000
_cell.length_c   1.000
_cell.angle_alpha   90.00
_cell.angle_beta   90.00
_cell.angle_gamma   90.00
#
_symmetry.space_group_name_H-M   'P 1'
#
loop_
_entity.id
_entity.type
_entity.pdbx_description
1 polymer ?
#
loop_
_entity_poly.entity_id
_entity_poly.type
_entity_poly.pdbx_seq_one_letter_code
_entity_poly.pdbx_strand_id
1 'polypeptide(L)'
;MFQKLLHYGRNFYVATGLGLLAWMTFFDANDLPTQIRNYWKLHELDQDTRYYQDKIKLVQTERKELLGNDRLREKFAREKYLMKKEGEDVFVIVDEHNEPLEK
;
A
#
# COMPACT_ATOMS: atom_id res chain seq x y z
N MET A 1 16.37 10.06 -44.32
CA MET A 1 16.83 9.03 -43.37
C MET A 1 16.17 7.67 -43.57
N PHE A 2 14.84 7.60 -43.77
CA PHE A 2 14.10 6.35 -44.00
C PHE A 2 14.66 5.44 -45.13
N GLN A 3 15.11 6.03 -46.24
CA GLN A 3 15.67 5.29 -47.38
C GLN A 3 17.00 4.57 -47.06
N LYS A 4 17.82 5.10 -46.13
CA LYS A 4 19.07 4.44 -45.69
C LYS A 4 18.80 3.29 -44.73
N LEU A 5 17.75 3.41 -43.91
CA LEU A 5 17.28 2.36 -43.00
C LEU A 5 16.76 1.14 -43.80
N LEU A 6 16.04 1.40 -44.89
CA LEU A 6 15.54 0.36 -45.80
C LEU A 6 16.67 -0.39 -46.54
N HIS A 7 17.78 0.29 -46.87
CA HIS A 7 18.93 -0.34 -47.51
C HIS A 7 19.70 -1.28 -46.56
N TYR A 8 19.79 -0.95 -45.27
CA TYR A 8 20.39 -1.82 -44.25
C TYR A 8 19.54 -3.05 -43.96
N GLY A 9 18.21 -2.93 -44.10
CA GLY A 9 17.25 -4.04 -44.00
C GLY A 9 17.27 -5.03 -45.18
N ARG A 10 18.01 -4.77 -46.27
CA ARG A 10 18.14 -5.70 -47.40
C ARG A 10 19.17 -6.80 -47.18
N ASN A 11 19.98 -6.70 -46.12
CA ASN A 11 20.94 -7.74 -45.77
C ASN A 11 20.23 -8.81 -44.92
N PHE A 12 20.16 -10.05 -45.43
CA PHE A 12 19.43 -11.15 -44.79
C PHE A 12 19.81 -11.32 -43.32
N TYR A 13 21.10 -11.24 -42.98
CA TYR A 13 21.57 -11.36 -41.61
C TYR A 13 21.06 -10.26 -40.67
N VAL A 14 20.93 -9.02 -41.16
CA VAL A 14 20.42 -7.89 -40.37
C VAL A 14 18.91 -8.00 -40.20
N ALA A 15 18.18 -8.34 -41.27
CA ALA A 15 16.73 -8.54 -41.22
C ALA A 15 16.35 -9.69 -40.28
N THR A 16 17.02 -10.83 -40.39
CA THR A 16 16.77 -11.99 -39.53
C THR A 16 17.21 -11.73 -38.08
N GLY A 17 18.32 -11.01 -37.87
CA GLY A 17 18.76 -10.61 -36.53
C GLY A 17 17.80 -9.63 -35.84
N LEU A 18 17.30 -8.63 -36.56
CA LEU A 18 16.29 -7.71 -36.04
C LEU A 18 14.94 -8.41 -35.79
N GLY A 19 14.55 -9.34 -36.68
CA GLY A 19 13.37 -10.17 -36.48
C GLY A 19 13.47 -11.05 -35.24
N LEU A 20 14.64 -11.66 -35.00
CA LEU A 20 14.89 -12.50 -33.84
C LEU A 20 14.96 -11.66 -32.55
N LEU A 21 15.58 -10.48 -32.59
CA LEU A 21 15.58 -9.54 -31.46
C LEU A 21 14.16 -9.05 -31.12
N ALA A 22 13.38 -8.70 -32.14
CA ALA A 22 11.98 -8.35 -31.94
C ALA A 22 11.18 -9.53 -31.36
N TRP A 23 11.42 -10.75 -31.85
CA TRP A 23 10.79 -11.96 -31.33
C TRP A 23 11.13 -12.20 -29.85
N MET A 24 12.41 -12.12 -29.47
CA MET A 24 12.85 -12.26 -28.07
C MET A 24 12.32 -11.14 -27.15
N THR A 25 11.91 -9.99 -27.70
CA THR A 25 11.43 -8.85 -26.92
C THR A 25 9.91 -8.88 -26.69
N PHE A 26 9.15 -9.47 -27.62
CA PHE A 26 7.68 -9.40 -27.66
C PHE A 26 6.94 -10.73 -27.61
N PHE A 27 7.59 -11.86 -27.89
CA PHE A 27 6.96 -13.19 -27.91
C PHE A 27 7.63 -14.19 -26.96
N ASP A 28 8.64 -13.79 -26.19
CA ASP A 28 9.40 -14.68 -25.31
C ASP A 28 8.93 -14.51 -23.84
N ALA A 29 9.08 -15.52 -22.99
CA ALA A 29 8.52 -15.51 -21.62
C ALA A 29 8.95 -14.31 -20.74
N ASN A 30 9.99 -13.57 -21.15
CA ASN A 30 10.48 -12.33 -20.54
C ASN A 30 10.01 -11.06 -21.27
N ASP A 31 8.83 -11.07 -21.90
CA ASP A 31 8.30 -9.90 -22.58
C ASP A 31 8.31 -8.64 -21.70
N LEU A 32 8.73 -7.52 -22.28
CA LEU A 32 8.82 -6.22 -21.59
C LEU A 32 7.51 -5.83 -20.85
N PRO A 33 6.30 -6.03 -21.41
CA PRO A 33 5.06 -5.71 -20.70
C PRO A 33 4.86 -6.53 -19.42
N THR A 34 5.25 -7.82 -19.43
CA THR A 34 5.18 -8.68 -18.25
C THR A 34 6.15 -8.22 -17.18
N GLN A 35 7.35 -7.82 -17.57
CA GLN A 35 8.37 -7.33 -16.65
C GLN A 35 7.96 -6.02 -15.98
N ILE A 36 7.36 -5.10 -16.75
CA ILE A 36 6.76 -3.86 -16.23
C ILE A 36 5.63 -4.19 -15.25
N ARG A 37 4.67 -5.04 -15.64
CA ARG A 37 3.55 -5.44 -14.76
C ARG A 37 4.06 -6.05 -13.45
N ASN A 38 5.08 -6.91 -13.51
CA ASN A 38 5.67 -7.53 -12.33
C ASN A 38 6.36 -6.49 -11.43
N TYR A 39 7.04 -5.50 -12.01
CA TYR A 39 7.63 -4.39 -11.26
C TYR A 39 6.57 -3.59 -10.49
N TRP A 40 5.46 -3.22 -11.15
CA TRP A 40 4.36 -2.53 -10.48
C TRP A 40 3.74 -3.39 -9.39
N LYS A 41 3.51 -4.69 -9.67
CA LYS A 41 2.94 -5.60 -8.69
C LYS A 41 3.85 -5.78 -7.47
N LEU A 42 5.16 -5.84 -7.69
CA LEU A 42 6.15 -5.89 -6.61
C LEU A 42 6.07 -4.64 -5.73
N HIS A 43 5.95 -3.46 -6.34
CA HIS A 43 5.84 -2.21 -5.59
C HIS A 43 4.54 -2.14 -4.77
N GLU A 44 3.41 -2.56 -5.36
CA GLU A 44 2.12 -2.68 -4.67
C GLU A 44 2.22 -3.62 -3.46
N LEU A 45 2.83 -4.80 -3.64
CA LEU A 45 3.04 -5.78 -2.56
C LEU A 45 3.96 -5.26 -1.45
N ASP A 46 5.00 -4.49 -1.77
CA ASP A 46 5.86 -3.86 -0.75
C ASP A 46 5.09 -2.81 0.05
N GLN A 47 4.26 -2.00 -0.61
CA GLN A 47 3.39 -1.02 0.05
C GLN A 47 2.38 -1.71 0.98
N ASP A 48 1.70 -2.76 0.50
CA ASP A 48 0.77 -3.56 1.30
C ASP A 48 1.48 -4.15 2.52
N THR A 49 2.68 -4.71 2.31
CA THR A 49 3.48 -5.30 3.39
C THR A 49 3.78 -4.26 4.48
N ARG A 50 4.25 -3.07 4.09
CA ARG A 50 4.52 -1.98 5.04
C ARG A 50 3.25 -1.54 5.77
N TYR A 51 2.15 -1.36 5.04
CA TYR A 51 0.86 -0.97 5.60
C TYR A 51 0.39 -1.96 6.66
N TYR A 52 0.40 -3.26 6.36
CA TYR A 52 -0.05 -4.28 7.30
C TYR A 52 0.90 -4.45 8.48
N GLN A 53 2.21 -4.33 8.28
CA GLN A 53 3.17 -4.34 9.40
C GLN A 53 2.90 -3.20 10.39
N ASP A 54 2.60 -2.00 9.90
CA ASP A 54 2.28 -0.88 10.78
C ASP A 54 0.91 -1.02 11.46
N LYS A 55 -0.09 -1.55 10.75
CA LYS A 55 -1.39 -1.90 11.35
C LYS A 55 -1.26 -2.96 12.44
N ILE A 56 -0.40 -3.97 12.24
CA ILE A 56 -0.13 -5.00 13.26
C ILE A 56 0.48 -4.36 14.50
N LYS A 57 1.46 -3.46 14.37
CA LYS A 57 2.05 -2.75 15.52
C LYS A 57 1.02 -1.91 16.27
N LEU A 58 0.15 -1.22 15.54
CA LEU A 58 -0.94 -0.43 16.12
C LEU A 58 -1.88 -1.33 16.93
N VAL A 59 -2.40 -2.39 16.32
CA VAL A 59 -3.33 -3.34 16.96
C VAL A 59 -2.67 -4.03 18.16
N GLN A 60 -1.38 -4.35 18.10
CA GLN A 60 -0.66 -4.91 19.24
C GLN A 60 -0.56 -3.93 20.41
N THR A 61 -0.38 -2.65 20.13
CA THR A 61 -0.37 -1.58 21.14
C THR A 61 -1.76 -1.42 21.76
N GLU A 62 -2.80 -1.28 20.94
CA GLU A 62 -4.20 -1.21 21.38
C GLU A 62 -4.58 -2.45 22.22
N ARG A 63 -4.15 -3.65 21.80
CA ARG A 63 -4.39 -4.89 22.53
C ARG A 63 -3.71 -4.89 23.89
N LYS A 64 -2.49 -4.35 24.02
CA LYS A 64 -1.82 -4.22 25.33
C LYS A 64 -2.57 -3.25 26.24
N GLU A 65 -3.07 -2.15 25.71
CA GLU A 65 -3.90 -1.20 26.46
C GLU A 65 -5.23 -1.84 26.90
N LEU A 66 -5.84 -2.66 26.03
CA LEU A 66 -7.08 -3.36 26.28
C LEU A 66 -6.98 -4.59 27.19
N LEU A 67 -5.87 -5.33 27.17
CA LEU A 67 -5.75 -6.62 27.87
C LEU A 67 -4.68 -6.63 28.96
N GLY A 68 -3.86 -5.58 29.06
CA GLY A 68 -2.68 -5.57 29.93
C GLY A 68 -3.00 -5.38 31.41
N ASN A 69 -3.87 -4.44 31.77
CA ASN A 69 -4.18 -4.13 33.16
C ASN A 69 -5.58 -3.50 33.27
N ASP A 70 -6.32 -3.80 34.34
CA ASP A 70 -7.65 -3.26 34.65
C ASP A 70 -7.70 -1.73 34.55
N ARG A 71 -6.65 -1.05 35.02
CA ARG A 71 -6.53 0.42 34.92
C ARG A 71 -6.42 0.91 33.47
N LEU A 72 -5.72 0.18 32.61
CA LEU A 72 -5.60 0.52 31.19
C LEU A 72 -6.92 0.27 30.44
N ARG A 73 -7.65 -0.80 30.81
CA ARG A 73 -8.99 -1.07 30.27
C ARG A 73 -9.98 0.03 30.61
N GLU A 74 -9.99 0.47 31.87
CA GLU A 74 -10.85 1.57 32.31
C GLU A 74 -10.49 2.87 31.59
N LYS A 75 -9.19 3.18 31.45
CA LYS A 75 -8.72 4.34 30.68
C LYS A 75 -9.22 4.30 29.24
N PHE A 76 -9.03 3.17 28.56
CA PHE A 76 -9.48 2.99 27.17
C PHE A 76 -11.00 3.12 27.03
N ALA A 77 -11.78 2.51 27.92
CA ALA A 77 -13.23 2.60 27.91
C ALA A 77 -13.73 4.05 28.13
N ARG A 78 -13.06 4.81 29.01
CA ARG A 78 -13.36 6.22 29.27
C ARG A 78 -12.98 7.14 28.12
N GLU A 79 -11.79 6.98 27.53
CA GLU A 79 -11.31 7.87 26.46
C GLU A 79 -11.95 7.53 25.11
N LYS A 80 -12.09 6.24 24.77
CA LYS A 80 -12.57 5.82 23.45
C LYS A 80 -14.09 5.78 23.36
N TYR A 81 -14.75 5.34 24.43
CA TYR A 81 -16.19 5.08 24.44
C TYR A 81 -16.95 5.96 25.43
N LEU A 82 -16.27 6.87 26.14
CA LEU A 82 -16.88 7.78 27.12
C LEU A 82 -17.71 7.03 28.18
N MET A 83 -17.28 5.82 28.53
CA MET A 83 -17.98 4.99 29.51
C MET A 83 -17.89 5.59 30.91
N LYS A 84 -19.01 5.54 31.65
CA LYS A 84 -19.12 6.04 33.02
C LYS A 84 -19.43 4.92 34.00
N LYS A 85 -19.03 5.09 35.27
CA LYS A 85 -19.44 4.20 36.37
C LYS A 85 -20.82 4.60 36.90
N GLU A 86 -21.49 3.68 37.60
CA GLU A 86 -22.75 4.00 38.28
C GLU A 86 -22.51 5.11 39.32
N GLY A 87 -23.30 6.18 39.27
CA GLY A 87 -23.16 7.35 40.14
C GLY A 87 -22.17 8.42 39.65
N GLU A 88 -21.60 8.27 38.44
CA GLU A 88 -20.70 9.26 37.82
C GLU A 88 -21.40 10.00 36.66
N ASP A 89 -21.20 11.31 36.60
CA ASP A 89 -21.66 12.16 35.49
C ASP A 89 -20.47 12.60 34.64
N VAL A 90 -20.54 12.32 33.33
CA VAL A 90 -19.50 12.64 32.35
C VAL A 90 -20.01 13.75 31.46
N PHE A 91 -19.25 14.85 31.37
CA PHE A 91 -19.58 16.00 30.54
C PHE A 91 -18.62 16.07 29.35
N VAL A 92 -19.15 16.13 28.13
CA VAL A 92 -18.37 16.38 26.91
C VAL A 92 -18.55 17.85 26.54
N ILE A 93 -17.45 18.60 26.52
CA ILE A 93 -17.50 20.02 26.14
C ILE A 93 -17.41 20.11 24.62
N VAL A 94 -18.43 20.71 24.01
CA VAL A 94 -18.54 20.90 22.57
C VAL A 94 -18.53 22.38 22.21
N ASP A 95 -18.10 22.71 21.00
CA ASP A 95 -18.16 24.05 20.44
C ASP A 95 -19.57 24.43 19.94
N GLU A 96 -19.72 25.62 19.36
CA GLU A 96 -20.99 26.10 18.78
C GLU A 96 -21.48 25.24 17.59
N HIS A 97 -20.62 24.40 17.03
CA HIS A 97 -20.93 23.46 15.95
C HIS A 97 -21.14 22.03 16.44
N ASN A 98 -21.21 21.84 17.76
CA ASN A 98 -21.43 20.56 18.42
C ASN A 98 -20.28 19.55 18.19
N GLU A 99 -19.06 20.05 17.96
CA GLU A 99 -17.84 19.26 17.85
C GLU A 99 -17.07 19.25 19.18
N PRO A 100 -16.48 18.11 19.61
CA PRO A 100 -15.69 18.04 20.83
C PRO A 100 -14.46 18.97 20.77
N LEU A 101 -14.26 19.77 21.83
CA LEU A 101 -13.14 20.73 21.89
C LEU A 101 -11.76 20.06 22.07
N GLU A 102 -11.71 18.81 22.52
CA GLU A 102 -10.48 18.02 22.65
C GLU A 102 -10.45 16.90 21.59
N LYS A 103 -9.35 16.84 20.82
CA LYS A 103 -9.02 15.77 19.86
C LYS A 103 -7.65 15.18 20.17
#